data_AF-A0A950TQ01-F1
#
_entry.id   AF-A0A950TQ01-F1
#
_cell.length_a   1.000
_cell.length_b   1.000
_cell.length_c   1.000
_cell.angle_alpha   90.00
_cell.angle_beta   90.00
_cell.angle_gamma   90.00
#
_symmetry.space_group_name_H-M   'P 1'
#
loop_
_entity.id
_entity.type
_entity.pdbx_description
1 polymer ?
#
loop_
_entity_poly.entity_id
_entity_poly.type
_entity_poly.pdbx_seq_one_letter_code
_entity_poly.pdbx_strand_id
1 'polypeptide(L)'
;MGDLRGEDFGLTSKDKLYRCLDQLLVHKAALFSLLEQRWKALFQASFEVLFYDLTSAYFECDPPQSGKRRFGYSRDRRPDCVQVVIALFITLTGSRWPVR
;
A
#
# COMPACT_ATOMS: atom_id res chain seq x y z
N MET A 1 0.99 26.80 17.94
CA MET A 1 0.64 25.36 18.06
C MET A 1 1.69 24.53 17.32
N GLY A 2 2.86 24.28 17.88
CA GLY A 2 3.26 24.49 19.25
C GLY A 2 2.85 23.32 20.15
N ASP A 3 3.89 22.65 20.64
CA ASP A 3 4.26 22.87 22.04
C ASP A 3 3.61 21.96 23.09
N LEU A 4 3.13 20.77 22.71
CA LEU A 4 2.57 19.83 23.69
C LEU A 4 3.25 18.46 23.77
N ARG A 5 4.23 18.17 22.91
CA ARG A 5 5.17 17.04 23.10
C ARG A 5 6.51 17.43 22.52
N GLY A 6 7.49 17.68 23.38
CA GLY A 6 8.87 17.99 23.00
C GLY A 6 9.58 16.78 22.38
N GLU A 7 9.07 16.27 21.27
CA GLU A 7 9.73 15.25 20.47
C GLU A 7 10.29 15.86 19.20
N ASP A 8 11.60 15.66 19.08
CA ASP A 8 12.47 16.19 18.06
C ASP A 8 12.15 15.51 16.71
N PHE A 9 11.49 16.22 15.80
CA PHE A 9 11.25 15.73 14.43
C PHE A 9 12.57 15.60 13.61
N GLY A 10 13.73 15.81 14.23
CA GLY A 10 15.07 15.67 13.62
C GLY A 10 15.54 14.23 13.37
N LEU A 11 14.78 13.19 13.73
CA LEU A 11 15.32 11.83 13.82
C LEU A 11 15.31 10.95 12.56
N THR A 12 14.71 11.36 11.44
CA THR A 12 14.65 10.47 10.26
C THR A 12 15.13 11.16 9.00
N SER A 13 16.45 11.10 8.75
CA SER A 13 16.97 11.30 7.39
C SER A 13 16.21 10.36 6.45
N LYS A 14 15.93 10.80 5.22
CA LYS A 14 15.21 10.00 4.21
C LYS A 14 15.81 8.58 4.09
N ASP A 15 17.12 8.47 4.25
CA ASP A 15 17.85 7.18 4.21
C ASP A 15 17.46 6.23 5.33
N LYS A 16 17.19 6.75 6.54
CA LYS A 16 16.70 5.93 7.66
C LYS A 16 15.29 5.41 7.38
N LEU A 17 14.43 6.22 6.76
CA LEU A 17 13.08 5.78 6.35
C LEU A 17 13.17 4.65 5.32
N TYR A 18 13.99 4.80 4.28
CA TYR A 18 14.17 3.76 3.27
C TYR A 18 14.75 2.46 3.85
N ARG A 19 15.76 2.55 4.74
CA ARG A 19 16.36 1.36 5.38
C ARG A 19 15.39 0.63 6.31
N CYS A 20 14.47 1.35 6.94
CA CYS A 20 13.46 0.74 7.80
C CYS A 20 12.46 -0.13 7.01
N LEU A 21 12.26 0.14 5.72
CA LEU A 21 11.32 -0.63 4.89
C LEU A 21 11.69 -2.12 4.82
N ASP A 22 12.98 -2.45 4.75
CA ASP A 22 13.44 -3.84 4.73
C ASP A 22 13.16 -4.54 6.07
N GLN A 23 13.30 -3.83 7.19
CA GLN A 23 12.98 -4.34 8.52
C GLN A 23 11.48 -4.56 8.69
N LEU A 24 10.66 -3.64 8.17
CA LEU A 24 9.20 -3.77 8.17
C LEU A 24 8.72 -4.95 7.31
N LEU A 25 9.46 -5.30 6.25
CA LEU A 25 9.09 -6.41 5.36
C LEU A 25 9.02 -7.74 6.12
N VAL A 26 9.91 -7.97 7.09
CA VAL A 26 9.91 -9.17 7.96
C VAL A 26 8.62 -9.26 8.78
N HIS A 27 8.09 -8.12 9.20
CA HIS A 27 6.86 -8.04 10.01
C HIS A 27 5.59 -7.85 9.19
N LYS A 28 5.67 -7.96 7.85
CA LYS A 28 4.56 -7.69 6.95
C LYS A 28 3.25 -8.35 7.39
N ALA A 29 3.26 -9.67 7.63
CA ALA A 29 2.03 -10.38 7.99
C ALA A 29 1.40 -9.83 9.28
N ALA A 30 2.21 -9.65 10.33
CA ALA A 30 1.76 -9.11 11.61
C ALA A 30 1.24 -7.66 11.49
N LEU A 31 1.94 -6.83 10.70
CA LEU A 31 1.53 -5.46 10.42
C LEU A 31 0.18 -5.42 9.69
N PHE A 32 -0.01 -6.25 8.66
CA PHE A 32 -1.27 -6.34 7.93
C PHE A 32 -2.42 -6.79 8.85
N SER A 33 -2.21 -7.81 9.69
CA SER A 33 -3.23 -8.25 10.65
C SER A 33 -3.59 -7.16 11.67
N LEU A 34 -2.59 -6.43 12.18
CA LEU A 34 -2.83 -5.30 13.09
C LEU A 34 -3.65 -4.20 12.42
N LEU A 35 -3.27 -3.82 11.20
CA LEU A 35 -3.96 -2.79 10.44
C LEU A 35 -5.40 -3.22 10.11
N GLU A 36 -5.61 -4.47 9.73
CA GLU A 36 -6.93 -5.02 9.46
C GLU A 36 -7.82 -4.98 10.72
N GLN A 37 -7.29 -5.41 11.87
CA GLN A 37 -8.02 -5.36 13.15
C GLN A 37 -8.37 -3.93 13.54
N ARG A 38 -7.42 -3.00 13.42
CA ARG A 38 -7.65 -1.58 13.73
C ARG A 38 -8.68 -0.96 12.80
N TRP A 39 -8.60 -1.26 11.51
CA TRP A 39 -9.57 -0.78 10.53
C TRP A 39 -10.97 -1.33 10.81
N LYS A 40 -11.12 -2.63 11.08
CA LYS A 40 -12.38 -3.23 11.51
C LYS A 40 -12.94 -2.59 12.77
N ALA A 41 -12.11 -2.35 13.78
CA ALA A 41 -12.53 -1.73 15.04
C ALA A 41 -12.98 -0.27 14.86
N LEU A 42 -12.29 0.51 14.03
CA LEU A 42 -12.59 1.92 13.82
C LEU A 42 -13.83 2.14 12.95
N PHE A 43 -14.06 1.28 11.96
CA PHE A 43 -15.09 1.50 10.94
C PHE A 43 -16.23 0.48 10.96
N GLN A 44 -16.21 -0.49 11.88
CA GLN A 44 -17.19 -1.59 11.95
C GLN A 44 -17.39 -2.25 10.59
N ALA A 45 -16.30 -2.34 9.81
CA ALA A 45 -16.37 -2.67 8.40
C ALA A 45 -16.84 -4.12 8.19
N SER A 46 -17.96 -4.28 7.49
CA SER A 46 -18.43 -5.55 6.94
C SER A 46 -18.08 -5.63 5.45
N PHE A 47 -17.57 -6.77 5.01
CA PHE A 47 -17.28 -7.04 3.60
C PHE A 47 -18.53 -7.63 2.93
N GLU A 48 -19.55 -6.81 2.64
CA GLU A 48 -20.79 -7.30 2.01
C GLU A 48 -20.70 -7.37 0.47
N VAL A 49 -19.95 -6.47 -0.16
CA VAL A 49 -19.72 -6.46 -1.61
C VAL A 49 -18.30 -6.00 -1.88
N LEU A 50 -17.66 -6.68 -2.83
CA LEU A 50 -16.27 -6.50 -3.20
C LEU A 50 -16.20 -5.91 -4.62
N PHE A 51 -16.00 -4.59 -4.74
CA PHE A 51 -15.56 -4.04 -6.02
C PHE A 51 -14.09 -4.37 -6.19
N TYR A 52 -13.73 -4.94 -7.33
CA TYR A 52 -12.33 -5.13 -7.68
C TYR A 52 -11.98 -4.23 -8.87
N ASP A 53 -10.88 -3.50 -8.76
CA ASP A 53 -10.24 -2.86 -9.90
C ASP A 53 -8.85 -3.44 -10.11
N LEU A 54 -8.45 -3.53 -11.38
CA LEU A 54 -7.12 -3.99 -11.79
C LEU A 54 -6.39 -2.82 -12.45
N THR A 55 -5.40 -2.29 -11.75
CA THR A 55 -4.50 -1.24 -12.27
C THR A 55 -3.14 -1.85 -12.60
N SER A 56 -2.60 -1.56 -13.78
CA SER A 56 -1.23 -1.92 -14.17
C SER A 56 -0.28 -0.74 -13.99
N ALA A 57 0.87 -0.96 -13.36
CA ALA A 57 1.96 0.01 -13.26
C ALA A 57 3.19 -0.51 -14.02
N TYR A 58 3.67 0.28 -14.99
CA TYR A 58 4.83 -0.05 -15.83
C TYR A 58 6.11 0.59 -15.30
N PHE A 59 7.24 -0.05 -15.61
CA PHE A 59 8.57 0.43 -15.24
C PHE A 59 9.48 0.38 -16.47
N GLU A 60 10.23 1.46 -16.68
CA GLU A 60 11.27 1.56 -17.70
C GLU A 60 12.57 0.94 -17.17
N CYS A 61 12.54 -0.37 -16.93
CA CYS A 61 13.69 -1.14 -16.46
C CYS A 61 13.63 -2.58 -16.96
N ASP A 62 14.77 -3.26 -16.91
CA ASP A 62 14.81 -4.70 -17.19
C ASP A 62 14.03 -5.51 -16.13
N PRO A 63 13.45 -6.66 -16.51
CA PRO A 63 12.79 -7.54 -15.56
C PRO A 63 13.81 -8.08 -14.56
N PRO A 64 13.53 -8.03 -13.24
CA PRO A 64 14.39 -8.67 -12.26
C PRO A 64 14.36 -10.19 -12.41
N GLN A 65 15.43 -10.87 -12.02
CA GLN A 65 15.51 -12.35 -12.04
C GLN A 65 14.41 -13.03 -11.21
N SER A 66 13.86 -12.32 -10.21
CA SER A 66 12.76 -12.79 -9.38
C SER A 66 11.86 -11.64 -8.94
N GLY A 67 10.65 -11.97 -8.49
CA GLY A 67 9.69 -11.01 -7.94
C GLY A 67 8.47 -10.81 -8.83
N LYS A 68 7.78 -9.68 -8.62
CA LYS A 68 6.46 -9.42 -9.19
C LYS A 68 6.48 -8.66 -10.52
N ARG A 69 7.60 -8.04 -10.86
CA ARG A 69 7.77 -7.27 -12.11
C ARG A 69 8.07 -8.22 -13.26
N ARG A 70 7.23 -8.21 -14.28
CA ARG A 70 7.38 -9.06 -15.49
C ARG A 70 6.70 -8.42 -16.68
N PHE A 71 7.08 -8.82 -17.88
CA PHE A 71 6.29 -8.55 -19.08
C PHE A 71 4.93 -9.26 -18.99
N GLY A 72 3.94 -8.71 -19.66
CA GLY A 72 2.59 -9.25 -19.64
C GLY A 72 1.64 -8.44 -20.49
N TYR A 73 0.36 -8.82 -20.45
CA TYR A 73 -0.69 -8.10 -21.16
C TYR A 73 -0.75 -6.63 -20.71
N SER A 74 -0.61 -5.70 -21.66
CA SER A 74 -0.66 -4.27 -21.38
C SER A 74 -1.92 -3.67 -21.98
N ARG A 75 -2.81 -3.15 -21.12
CA ARG A 75 -4.00 -2.40 -21.57
C ARG A 75 -3.61 -1.10 -22.27
N ASP A 76 -2.50 -0.51 -21.84
CA ASP A 76 -1.97 0.75 -22.37
C ASP A 76 -1.02 0.54 -23.57
N ARG A 77 -0.99 -0.67 -24.14
CA ARG A 77 -0.18 -1.05 -25.32
C ARG A 77 1.33 -0.80 -25.16
N ARG A 78 1.86 -1.03 -23.95
CA ARG A 78 3.29 -1.03 -23.62
C ARG A 78 3.83 -2.43 -23.31
N PRO A 79 3.82 -3.37 -24.28
CA PRO A 79 4.38 -4.71 -24.08
C PRO A 79 5.90 -4.70 -23.90
N ASP A 80 6.55 -3.59 -24.26
CA ASP A 80 7.98 -3.30 -24.12
C ASP A 80 8.41 -3.01 -22.67
N CYS A 81 7.46 -2.78 -21.76
CA CYS A 81 7.74 -2.43 -20.37
C CYS A 81 7.36 -3.56 -19.41
N VAL A 82 8.18 -3.76 -18.37
CA VAL A 82 7.82 -4.66 -17.27
C VAL A 82 6.77 -4.00 -16.40
N GLN A 83 5.88 -4.81 -15.83
CA GLN A 83 4.74 -4.29 -15.07
C GLN A 83 4.48 -5.08 -13.79
N VAL A 84 3.75 -4.43 -12.89
CA VAL A 84 3.04 -5.07 -11.78
C VAL A 84 1.55 -4.78 -11.95
N VAL A 85 0.73 -5.82 -11.85
CA VAL A 85 -0.74 -5.69 -11.79
C VAL A 85 -1.14 -5.63 -10.33
N ILE A 86 -1.82 -4.56 -9.94
CA ILE A 86 -2.34 -4.31 -8.61
C ILE A 86 -3.85 -4.54 -8.67
N ALA A 87 -4.34 -5.46 -7.83
CA ALA A 87 -5.76 -5.64 -7.58
C ALA A 87 -6.14 -4.88 -6.31
N LEU A 88 -7.09 -3.96 -6.43
CA LEU A 88 -7.67 -3.25 -5.30
C LEU A 88 -9.07 -3.81 -5.05
N PHE A 89 -9.34 -4.18 -3.80
CA PHE A 89 -10.68 -4.59 -3.36
C PHE A 89 -11.27 -3.51 -2.46
N ILE A 90 -12.48 -3.05 -2.77
CA ILE A 90 -13.18 -1.97 -2.06
C ILE A 90 -14.49 -2.51 -1.48
N THR A 91 -14.78 -2.17 -0.22
CA THR A 91 -16.06 -2.44 0.43
C THR A 91 -17.08 -1.35 0.10
N LEU A 92 -18.35 -1.73 -0.07
CA LEU A 92 -19.46 -0.83 -0.40
C LEU A 92 -19.66 0.34 0.58
N THR A 93 -19.21 0.21 1.81
CA THR A 93 -19.14 1.28 2.80
C THR A 93 -18.06 2.27 2.41
N GLY A 94 -18.27 2.98 1.30
CA GLY A 94 -17.57 4.21 0.96
C GLY A 94 -17.69 5.13 2.17
N SER A 95 -16.55 5.45 2.77
CA SER A 95 -16.41 6.22 4.00
C SER A 95 -17.36 7.43 4.07
N ARG A 96 -18.50 7.26 4.75
CA ARG A 96 -19.22 8.38 5.34
C ARG A 96 -18.45 8.73 6.60
N TRP A 97 -17.40 9.52 6.44
CA TRP A 97 -16.67 10.10 7.57
C TRP A 97 -17.69 10.82 8.47
N PRO A 98 -17.85 10.45 9.75
CA PRO A 98 -18.55 11.30 10.68
C PRO A 98 -17.64 12.50 10.94
N VAL A 99 -17.82 13.56 10.15
CA VAL A 99 -17.35 14.89 10.53
C VAL A 99 -18.22 15.29 11.72
N ARG A 100 -17.64 15.25 12.92
CA ARG A 100 -18.09 16.04 14.06
C ARG A 100 -17.12 17.19 14.23
#